data_AF-A0A402ASV5-F1
#
_entry.id   AF-A0A402ASV5-F1
#
_cell.length_a   1.000
_cell.length_b   1.000
_cell.length_c   1.000
_cell.angle_alpha   90.00
_cell.angle_beta   90.00
_cell.angle_gamma   90.00
#
_symmetry.space_group_name_H-M   'P 1'
#
loop_
_entity.id
_entity.type
_entity.pdbx_description
1 polymer ?
#
loop_
_entity_poly.entity_id
_entity_poly.type
_entity_poly.pdbx_seq_one_letter_code
_entity_poly.pdbx_strand_id
1 'polypeptide(L)'
;MSHLLWYAKNEHLSVSIYDNAAMTFYVKEHNVTWKTGHVALQEDGPVDVGHVWLRTRRTICEEYPGHFHGEKIDHQTCRFTLYGREQRPVGSFLCQFELHDAHCDMSLVAIDVTLPSLVFPPPIETESLILPKGIGAWIRDPLPERHFWVYPAHLNMRWFGGLKGEQGWLAIVTEGYTSAGVLATGLAAAPAWLTSLGSWSGKRKIRYQFVQGGYVALAKAYRAYAIEHRLHRSLAEKVQATPALHNLHGAPLLSFMQANSNYPERYLDRLLPIPAAGTQHETHLHVHITHTEVQHILQQLQKRGITHALAVLRGWIPGGYDESHPDIWPPEPALGTLEDLKQTLIHNPQWTVALHDNYQDIYQQSASWPEGVIRTQAGEHMPGGLWDGGQAYILNARAGLAYARRNWETLRDLEPRAMFIDTTLAVQLYESYEYKNWLSRLQDEGYKRDLLQFYKEQGIVLGSEKGADFGMDLIDWLENRHQRIPGISIPLWPLVFHDAAFCTRYVSPDKRDSYGAPNWLADMLWGYTLCWNFSNANSWRQYISMPASLSQVYQWHSTVGMLEMTGHRYLTQARDVEETRFSNGAYIRVNFSDHPQTIERETIPAHDYLLRIE
;
A
#
# COMPACT_ATOMS: atom_id res chain seq x y z
N MET A 1 -40.72 5.36 15.51
CA MET A 1 -39.74 5.88 16.47
C MET A 1 -38.73 4.76 16.68
N SER A 2 -37.43 5.04 16.58
CA SER A 2 -36.41 4.02 16.83
C SER A 2 -36.25 3.78 18.34
N HIS A 3 -36.14 2.52 18.74
CA HIS A 3 -36.00 2.13 20.14
C HIS A 3 -34.53 1.98 20.52
N LEU A 4 -34.13 2.49 21.70
CA LEU A 4 -32.76 2.37 22.20
C LEU A 4 -32.49 0.92 22.64
N LEU A 5 -31.53 0.25 22.01
CA LEU A 5 -31.12 -1.11 22.35
C LEU A 5 -29.96 -1.14 23.33
N TRP A 6 -28.95 -0.33 23.07
CA TRP A 6 -27.72 -0.30 23.85
C TRP A 6 -27.26 1.13 24.08
N TYR A 7 -26.75 1.36 25.29
CA TYR A 7 -26.24 2.64 25.72
C TYR A 7 -25.10 2.47 26.71
N ALA A 8 -24.02 3.21 26.49
CA ALA A 8 -22.94 3.35 27.45
C ALA A 8 -22.43 4.79 27.46
N LYS A 9 -21.86 5.21 28.59
CA LYS A 9 -21.16 6.49 28.73
C LYS A 9 -19.98 6.36 29.69
N ASN A 10 -18.94 7.13 29.44
CA ASN A 10 -17.82 7.37 30.34
C ASN A 10 -17.50 8.87 30.36
N GLU A 11 -16.31 9.29 30.79
CA GLU A 11 -15.93 10.71 30.87
C GLU A 11 -15.75 11.38 29.50
N HIS A 12 -15.42 10.62 28.46
CA HIS A 12 -15.09 11.16 27.13
C HIS A 12 -16.23 11.01 26.11
N LEU A 13 -16.95 9.89 26.15
CA LEU A 13 -17.87 9.47 25.10
C LEU A 13 -19.19 8.97 25.68
N SER A 14 -20.28 9.20 24.94
CA SER A 14 -21.57 8.53 25.14
C SER A 14 -22.03 7.94 23.83
N VAL A 15 -22.43 6.68 23.85
CA VAL A 15 -22.80 5.92 22.66
C VAL A 15 -24.20 5.35 22.84
N SER A 16 -25.06 5.62 21.87
CA SER A 16 -26.42 5.10 21.79
C SER A 16 -26.58 4.29 20.52
N ILE A 17 -27.15 3.10 20.62
CA ILE A 17 -27.39 2.20 19.48
C ILE A 17 -28.86 1.82 19.49
N TYR A 18 -29.50 1.97 18.34
CA TYR A 18 -30.93 1.82 18.17
C TYR A 18 -31.28 0.51 17.43
N ASP A 19 -32.54 0.12 17.52
CA ASP A 19 -33.11 -1.06 16.87
C ASP A 19 -33.00 -1.07 15.36
N ASN A 20 -32.94 0.09 14.71
CA ASN A 20 -32.68 0.21 13.28
C ASN A 20 -31.18 0.24 12.92
N ALA A 21 -30.29 -0.17 13.84
CA ALA A 21 -28.83 -0.08 13.75
C ALA A 21 -28.25 1.33 13.59
N ALA A 22 -29.07 2.38 13.68
CA ALA A 22 -28.55 3.74 13.80
C ALA A 22 -27.78 3.88 15.11
N MET A 23 -26.80 4.76 15.11
CA MET A 23 -25.89 4.99 16.22
C MET A 23 -25.70 6.48 16.42
N THR A 24 -25.51 6.88 17.66
CA THR A 24 -25.16 8.25 18.04
C THR A 24 -23.97 8.22 18.97
N PHE A 25 -22.93 8.97 18.62
CA PHE A 25 -21.71 9.14 19.42
C PHE A 25 -21.62 10.59 19.85
N TYR A 26 -21.72 10.86 21.14
CA TYR A 26 -21.55 12.19 21.71
C TYR A 26 -20.17 12.29 22.36
N VAL A 27 -19.29 13.05 21.70
CA VAL A 27 -17.92 13.34 22.14
C VAL A 27 -17.99 14.53 23.08
N LYS A 28 -17.78 14.29 24.37
CA LYS A 28 -18.01 15.27 25.44
C LYS A 28 -16.98 16.39 25.42
N GLU A 29 -15.72 16.04 25.18
CA GLU A 29 -14.59 16.99 25.19
C GLU A 29 -14.77 18.13 24.18
N HIS A 30 -15.31 17.81 23.01
CA HIS A 30 -15.51 18.79 21.93
C HIS A 30 -16.98 19.21 21.76
N ASN A 31 -17.90 18.66 22.56
CA ASN A 31 -19.34 18.87 22.45
C ASN A 31 -19.89 18.60 21.03
N VAL A 32 -19.49 17.48 20.43
CA VAL A 32 -19.86 17.10 19.06
C VAL A 32 -20.67 15.81 19.07
N THR A 33 -21.72 15.76 18.25
CA THR A 33 -22.51 14.55 18.03
C THR A 33 -22.30 14.01 16.62
N TRP A 34 -21.85 12.77 16.51
CA TRP A 34 -21.83 11.99 15.29
C TRP A 34 -23.01 11.04 15.25
N LYS A 35 -23.58 10.86 14.06
CA LYS A 35 -24.72 9.98 13.81
C LYS A 35 -24.40 9.09 12.63
N THR A 36 -24.80 7.84 12.70
CA THR A 36 -24.85 6.97 11.53
C THR A 36 -26.22 7.08 10.87
N GLY A 37 -26.27 6.70 9.59
CA GLY A 37 -27.53 6.37 8.94
C GLY A 37 -28.19 5.12 9.55
N HIS A 38 -29.35 4.75 9.03
CA HIS A 38 -30.09 3.53 9.38
C HIS A 38 -30.12 2.51 8.23
N VAL A 39 -29.36 2.80 7.16
CA VAL A 39 -29.24 1.98 5.96
C VAL A 39 -27.76 1.80 5.66
N ALA A 40 -27.36 0.57 5.40
CA ALA A 40 -26.07 0.24 4.83
C ALA A 40 -26.30 -0.43 3.47
N LEU A 41 -25.53 -0.04 2.46
CA LEU A 41 -25.61 -0.65 1.15
C LEU A 41 -25.04 -2.06 1.22
N GLN A 42 -25.84 -3.06 0.90
CA GLN A 42 -25.46 -4.48 0.92
C GLN A 42 -25.33 -5.00 -0.51
N GLU A 43 -24.78 -6.21 -0.65
CA GLU A 43 -24.63 -6.92 -1.91
C GLU A 43 -25.42 -8.24 -1.85
N ASP A 44 -26.11 -8.61 -2.93
CA ASP A 44 -26.82 -9.88 -3.06
C ASP A 44 -25.85 -11.08 -3.16
N GLY A 45 -24.62 -10.83 -3.63
CA GLY A 45 -23.51 -11.79 -3.71
C GLY A 45 -22.32 -11.43 -2.82
N PRO A 46 -21.18 -12.13 -2.94
CA PRO A 46 -19.93 -11.72 -2.32
C PRO A 46 -19.53 -10.33 -2.85
N VAL A 47 -19.26 -9.38 -1.94
CA VAL A 47 -18.90 -7.99 -2.32
C VAL A 47 -17.64 -7.99 -3.20
N ASP A 48 -16.69 -8.90 -3.03
CA ASP A 48 -15.49 -8.97 -3.87
C ASP A 48 -15.67 -9.65 -5.24
N VAL A 49 -16.88 -10.11 -5.59
CA VAL A 49 -17.18 -10.79 -6.87
C VAL A 49 -18.32 -10.06 -7.60
N GLY A 50 -18.00 -9.27 -8.63
CA GLY A 50 -19.02 -8.52 -9.39
C GLY A 50 -19.64 -9.33 -10.53
N HIS A 51 -20.96 -9.26 -10.71
CA HIS A 51 -21.64 -9.82 -11.88
C HIS A 51 -22.37 -8.73 -12.73
N VAL A 52 -22.02 -8.72 -14.03
CA VAL A 52 -22.73 -8.20 -15.23
C VAL A 52 -23.28 -6.76 -15.25
N TRP A 53 -22.60 -5.88 -16.00
CA TRP A 53 -23.03 -4.90 -17.05
C TRP A 53 -21.81 -3.99 -17.33
N LEU A 54 -21.13 -4.24 -18.45
CA LEU A 54 -20.02 -3.49 -19.08
C LEU A 54 -18.78 -3.10 -18.22
N ARG A 55 -18.09 -4.14 -17.72
CA ARG A 55 -16.63 -4.43 -17.80
C ARG A 55 -15.55 -3.39 -17.46
N THR A 56 -15.81 -2.20 -16.95
CA THR A 56 -14.70 -1.35 -16.44
C THR A 56 -15.00 -0.57 -15.16
N ARG A 57 -16.24 -0.55 -14.68
CA ARG A 57 -16.65 0.06 -13.39
C ARG A 57 -17.78 -0.78 -12.78
N ARG A 58 -17.78 -0.95 -11.46
CA ARG A 58 -18.65 -1.86 -10.69
C ARG A 58 -20.14 -1.73 -11.07
N THR A 59 -20.89 -2.82 -11.02
CA THR A 59 -22.32 -2.85 -11.35
C THR A 59 -23.18 -2.38 -10.16
N ILE A 60 -24.25 -1.64 -10.45
CA ILE A 60 -25.14 -1.02 -9.44
C ILE A 60 -26.34 -1.94 -9.10
N CYS A 61 -26.56 -2.99 -9.89
CA CYS A 61 -27.82 -3.75 -9.91
C CYS A 61 -27.93 -4.84 -8.82
N GLU A 62 -26.82 -5.28 -8.24
CA GLU A 62 -26.76 -6.38 -7.25
C GLU A 62 -26.65 -5.86 -5.80
N GLU A 63 -26.59 -4.54 -5.65
CA GLU A 63 -26.55 -3.91 -4.35
C GLU A 63 -27.94 -3.42 -3.94
N TYR A 64 -28.28 -3.48 -2.65
CA TYR A 64 -29.56 -3.03 -2.12
C TYR A 64 -29.42 -2.23 -0.82
N PRO A 65 -30.35 -1.29 -0.55
CA PRO A 65 -30.42 -0.63 0.75
C PRO A 65 -30.79 -1.67 1.83
N GLY A 66 -29.82 -2.08 2.62
CA GLY A 66 -30.03 -2.98 3.75
C GLY A 66 -30.56 -2.24 4.95
N HIS A 67 -31.70 -2.69 5.47
CA HIS A 67 -32.30 -2.20 6.71
C HIS A 67 -32.08 -3.21 7.82
N PHE A 68 -31.98 -2.73 9.06
CA PHE A 68 -31.72 -3.60 10.21
C PHE A 68 -32.89 -3.54 11.19
N HIS A 69 -33.17 -4.67 11.82
CA HIS A 69 -33.97 -4.73 13.04
C HIS A 69 -33.17 -5.45 14.12
N GLY A 70 -32.94 -4.75 15.23
CA GLY A 70 -32.10 -5.19 16.31
C GLY A 70 -32.92 -5.58 17.53
N GLU A 71 -32.43 -6.60 18.23
CA GLU A 71 -32.97 -7.08 19.49
C GLU A 71 -31.83 -7.23 20.49
N LYS A 72 -32.06 -6.77 21.72
CA LYS A 72 -31.08 -6.93 22.80
C LYS A 72 -31.08 -8.38 23.26
N ILE A 73 -29.91 -9.02 23.24
CA ILE A 73 -29.74 -10.41 23.71
C ILE A 73 -29.26 -10.42 25.16
N ASP A 74 -28.26 -9.59 25.46
CA ASP A 74 -27.74 -9.41 26.82
C ASP A 74 -27.24 -7.96 27.01
N HIS A 75 -26.45 -7.69 28.05
CA HIS A 75 -25.97 -6.33 28.35
C HIS A 75 -25.04 -5.75 27.27
N GLN A 76 -24.29 -6.58 26.54
CA GLN A 76 -23.28 -6.16 25.56
C GLN A 76 -23.62 -6.61 24.14
N THR A 77 -24.43 -7.66 23.99
CA THR A 77 -24.74 -8.29 22.71
C THR A 77 -26.12 -7.89 22.20
N CYS A 78 -26.18 -7.46 20.93
CA CYS A 78 -27.42 -7.30 20.19
C CYS A 78 -27.43 -8.25 18.98
N ARG A 79 -28.59 -8.81 18.65
CA ARG A 79 -28.84 -9.48 17.39
C ARG A 79 -29.41 -8.47 16.41
N PHE A 80 -28.90 -8.44 15.19
CA PHE A 80 -29.49 -7.66 14.10
C PHE A 80 -29.92 -8.60 12.99
N THR A 81 -31.16 -8.45 12.54
CA THR A 81 -31.69 -9.09 11.33
C THR A 81 -31.60 -8.08 10.18
N LEU A 82 -30.98 -8.50 9.08
CA LEU A 82 -30.85 -7.70 7.86
C LEU A 82 -32.06 -7.94 6.95
N TYR A 83 -32.66 -6.87 6.46
CA TYR A 83 -33.80 -6.87 5.54
C TYR A 83 -33.40 -6.30 4.18
N GLY A 84 -33.79 -7.00 3.12
CA GLY A 84 -33.55 -6.62 1.73
C GLY A 84 -34.62 -5.67 1.17
N ARG A 85 -34.59 -5.44 -0.16
CA ARG A 85 -35.47 -4.50 -0.89
C ARG A 85 -36.96 -4.71 -0.63
N GLU A 86 -37.38 -5.97 -0.55
CA GLU A 86 -38.78 -6.36 -0.36
C GLU A 86 -39.18 -6.46 1.13
N GLN A 87 -38.36 -5.92 2.04
CA GLN A 87 -38.56 -6.02 3.50
C GLN A 87 -38.65 -7.48 3.99
N ARG A 88 -37.98 -8.40 3.28
CA ARG A 88 -37.81 -9.78 3.71
C ARG A 88 -36.48 -9.94 4.43
N PRO A 89 -36.43 -10.75 5.51
CA PRO A 89 -35.17 -11.04 6.19
C PRO A 89 -34.25 -11.84 5.25
N VAL A 90 -32.98 -11.42 5.20
CA VAL A 90 -31.92 -12.05 4.40
C VAL A 90 -31.02 -12.94 5.27
N GLY A 91 -30.77 -12.50 6.50
CA GLY A 91 -29.97 -13.21 7.49
C GLY A 91 -29.81 -12.40 8.76
N SER A 92 -29.13 -12.95 9.77
CA SER A 92 -28.90 -12.24 11.03
C SER A 92 -27.44 -12.32 11.49
N PHE A 93 -27.06 -11.44 12.40
CA PHE A 93 -25.74 -11.48 13.03
C PHE A 93 -25.82 -10.99 14.46
N LEU A 94 -24.81 -11.36 15.25
CA LEU A 94 -24.61 -10.90 16.63
C LEU A 94 -23.47 -9.89 16.65
N CYS A 95 -23.72 -8.74 17.27
CA CYS A 95 -22.72 -7.71 17.49
C CYS A 95 -22.59 -7.39 18.98
N GLN A 96 -21.36 -7.37 19.47
CA GLN A 96 -21.01 -6.93 20.81
C GLN A 96 -20.48 -5.51 20.78
N PHE A 97 -20.91 -4.70 21.75
CA PHE A 97 -20.51 -3.30 21.88
C PHE A 97 -19.76 -3.06 23.18
N GLU A 98 -18.58 -2.47 23.07
CA GLU A 98 -17.71 -2.14 24.18
C GLU A 98 -17.37 -0.64 24.14
N LEU A 99 -17.57 0.06 25.25
CA LEU A 99 -17.13 1.44 25.42
C LEU A 99 -15.86 1.45 26.27
N HIS A 100 -14.77 1.89 25.67
CA HIS A 100 -13.51 2.20 26.34
C HIS A 100 -13.34 3.72 26.41
N ASP A 101 -12.25 4.21 27.00
CA ASP A 101 -11.99 5.63 27.28
C ASP A 101 -12.46 6.57 26.15
N ALA A 102 -11.68 6.71 25.08
CA ALA A 102 -11.99 7.62 23.97
C ALA A 102 -12.50 6.92 22.69
N HIS A 103 -12.84 5.63 22.77
CA HIS A 103 -13.26 4.85 21.60
C HIS A 103 -14.32 3.80 21.94
N CYS A 104 -15.08 3.42 20.91
CA CYS A 104 -16.09 2.37 20.98
C CYS A 104 -15.72 1.24 20.02
N ASP A 105 -15.67 0.03 20.56
CA ASP A 105 -15.33 -1.18 19.84
C ASP A 105 -16.61 -1.97 19.52
N MET A 106 -16.66 -2.53 18.31
CA MET A 106 -17.76 -3.36 17.84
C MET A 106 -17.23 -4.67 17.29
N SER A 107 -17.69 -5.78 17.86
CA SER A 107 -17.24 -7.12 17.51
C SER A 107 -18.38 -7.91 16.88
N LEU A 108 -18.20 -8.41 15.65
CA LEU A 108 -19.14 -9.33 15.01
C LEU A 108 -18.79 -10.75 15.43
N VAL A 109 -19.63 -11.35 16.28
CA VAL A 109 -19.32 -12.63 16.94
C VAL A 109 -19.96 -13.84 16.27
N ALA A 110 -21.06 -13.64 15.56
CA ALA A 110 -21.71 -14.67 14.76
C ALA A 110 -22.43 -14.01 13.58
N ILE A 111 -22.33 -14.60 12.39
CA ILE A 111 -22.98 -14.12 11.17
C ILE A 111 -23.63 -15.34 10.51
N ASP A 112 -24.89 -15.19 10.10
CA ASP A 112 -25.63 -16.24 9.41
C ASP A 112 -24.97 -16.60 8.08
N VAL A 113 -24.91 -17.89 7.77
CA VAL A 113 -24.32 -18.43 6.54
C VAL A 113 -25.10 -18.00 5.29
N THR A 114 -26.33 -17.54 5.45
CA THR A 114 -27.14 -16.98 4.36
C THR A 114 -26.63 -15.62 3.87
N LEU A 115 -25.81 -14.92 4.66
CA LEU A 115 -25.21 -13.64 4.29
C LEU A 115 -23.91 -13.90 3.52
N PRO A 116 -23.80 -13.55 2.23
CA PRO A 116 -22.57 -13.75 1.45
C PRO A 116 -21.47 -12.74 1.82
N SER A 117 -21.87 -11.62 2.40
CA SER A 117 -21.06 -10.53 2.90
C SER A 117 -21.88 -9.72 3.91
N LEU A 118 -21.26 -8.77 4.60
CA LEU A 118 -21.99 -7.90 5.53
C LEU A 118 -21.39 -6.50 5.55
N VAL A 119 -22.18 -5.48 5.25
CA VAL A 119 -21.80 -4.07 5.42
C VAL A 119 -22.42 -3.54 6.72
N PHE A 120 -21.60 -3.41 7.74
CA PHE A 120 -22.04 -2.98 9.07
C PHE A 120 -20.84 -2.53 9.92
N PRO A 121 -20.93 -1.41 10.66
CA PRO A 121 -22.10 -0.55 10.86
C PRO A 121 -22.49 0.33 9.66
N PRO A 122 -23.69 0.94 9.67
CA PRO A 122 -24.06 1.98 8.71
C PRO A 122 -23.10 3.18 8.73
N PRO A 123 -22.95 3.91 7.61
CA PRO A 123 -21.99 5.00 7.49
C PRO A 123 -22.30 6.16 8.45
N ILE A 124 -21.26 6.78 9.00
CA ILE A 124 -21.34 8.03 9.76
C ILE A 124 -21.58 9.20 8.81
N GLU A 125 -22.54 10.07 9.14
CA GLU A 125 -22.78 11.33 8.44
C GLU A 125 -21.55 12.24 8.53
N THR A 126 -21.06 12.73 7.39
CA THR A 126 -19.80 13.49 7.31
C THR A 126 -19.88 14.57 6.23
N GLU A 127 -19.03 15.59 6.29
CA GLU A 127 -18.87 16.61 5.24
C GLU A 127 -17.78 16.21 4.22
N SER A 128 -16.87 15.32 4.61
CA SER A 128 -15.85 14.77 3.72
C SER A 128 -15.32 13.43 4.23
N LEU A 129 -14.71 12.65 3.35
CA LEU A 129 -14.07 11.37 3.65
C LEU A 129 -12.54 11.47 3.59
N ILE A 130 -11.88 10.72 4.46
CA ILE A 130 -10.44 10.58 4.55
C ILE A 130 -10.09 9.11 4.35
N LEU A 131 -9.33 8.82 3.29
CA LEU A 131 -9.06 7.46 2.84
C LEU A 131 -7.55 7.24 2.69
N PRO A 132 -6.96 6.18 3.26
CA PRO A 132 -5.54 5.83 3.11
C PRO A 132 -5.25 5.14 1.75
N LYS A 133 -5.71 5.76 0.66
CA LYS A 133 -5.52 5.29 -0.71
C LYS A 133 -4.28 5.95 -1.32
N GLY A 134 -3.31 5.14 -1.73
CA GLY A 134 -2.00 5.65 -2.17
C GLY A 134 -1.34 6.46 -1.06
N ILE A 135 -1.00 7.72 -1.35
CA ILE A 135 -0.43 8.64 -0.36
C ILE A 135 -1.46 9.05 0.72
N GLY A 136 -2.75 9.02 0.38
CA GLY A 136 -3.86 9.54 1.16
C GLY A 136 -4.76 10.45 0.33
N ALA A 137 -6.07 10.37 0.56
CA ALA A 137 -7.06 11.14 -0.19
C ALA A 137 -8.07 11.84 0.72
N TRP A 138 -8.34 13.11 0.45
CA TRP A 138 -9.38 13.91 1.08
C TRP A 138 -10.51 14.19 0.08
N ILE A 139 -11.60 13.43 0.20
CA ILE A 139 -12.75 13.45 -0.69
C ILE A 139 -13.81 14.40 -0.12
N ARG A 140 -14.02 15.54 -0.76
CA ARG A 140 -15.07 16.52 -0.40
C ARG A 140 -16.21 16.55 -1.40
N ASP A 141 -15.92 16.20 -2.65
CA ASP A 141 -16.96 16.03 -3.67
C ASP A 141 -17.50 14.59 -3.57
N PRO A 142 -18.82 14.40 -3.58
CA PRO A 142 -19.41 13.06 -3.52
C PRO A 142 -18.85 12.14 -4.61
N LEU A 143 -18.42 10.95 -4.22
CA LEU A 143 -18.00 9.91 -5.16
C LEU A 143 -19.15 9.61 -6.14
N PRO A 144 -18.93 9.76 -7.46
CA PRO A 144 -19.99 9.56 -8.45
C PRO A 144 -20.36 8.09 -8.61
N GLU A 145 -19.47 7.21 -8.19
CA GLU A 145 -19.59 5.76 -8.32
C GLU A 145 -19.48 5.09 -6.95
N ARG A 146 -19.89 3.82 -6.96
CA ARG A 146 -19.77 2.96 -5.80
C ARG A 146 -18.46 2.20 -5.89
N HIS A 147 -17.76 2.15 -4.78
CA HIS A 147 -16.45 1.54 -4.70
C HIS A 147 -16.40 0.58 -3.53
N PHE A 148 -15.71 -0.54 -3.73
CA PHE A 148 -15.27 -1.40 -2.66
C PHE A 148 -13.75 -1.50 -2.70
N TRP A 149 -13.12 -1.18 -1.58
CA TRP A 149 -11.68 -1.16 -1.44
C TRP A 149 -11.24 -2.09 -0.32
N VAL A 150 -10.52 -3.15 -0.66
CA VAL A 150 -9.98 -4.13 0.31
C VAL A 150 -8.67 -3.68 0.96
N TYR A 151 -8.39 -4.27 2.12
CA TYR A 151 -7.11 -4.20 2.81
C TYR A 151 -6.29 -5.50 2.64
N PRO A 152 -4.94 -5.39 2.54
CA PRO A 152 -4.25 -4.36 1.80
C PRO A 152 -4.56 -4.47 0.29
N ALA A 153 -4.31 -3.40 -0.47
CA ALA A 153 -4.16 -3.33 -1.94
C ALA A 153 -4.63 -1.96 -2.42
N HIS A 154 -5.86 -1.62 -2.06
CA HIS A 154 -6.48 -0.33 -2.36
C HIS A 154 -6.26 0.66 -1.23
N LEU A 155 -6.39 0.17 0.01
CA LEU A 155 -6.16 0.90 1.25
C LEU A 155 -4.90 0.34 1.90
N ASN A 156 -3.88 1.18 2.05
CA ASN A 156 -2.57 0.77 2.56
C ASN A 156 -2.52 0.67 4.10
N MET A 157 -3.56 1.18 4.76
CA MET A 157 -3.69 1.18 6.22
C MET A 157 -5.11 0.70 6.56
N ARG A 158 -5.25 -0.12 7.61
CA ARG A 158 -6.52 -0.74 8.05
C ARG A 158 -7.54 0.22 8.68
N TRP A 159 -7.70 1.42 8.12
CA TRP A 159 -8.65 2.42 8.60
C TRP A 159 -9.27 3.26 7.49
N PHE A 160 -10.35 3.95 7.84
CA PHE A 160 -10.94 5.05 7.05
C PHE A 160 -11.64 6.02 8.01
N GLY A 161 -11.99 7.21 7.53
CA GLY A 161 -12.61 8.21 8.39
C GLY A 161 -13.31 9.31 7.63
N GLY A 162 -13.75 10.33 8.37
CA GLY A 162 -14.40 11.50 7.80
C GLY A 162 -14.33 12.71 8.73
N LEU A 163 -14.61 13.88 8.17
CA LEU A 163 -14.53 15.17 8.85
C LEU A 163 -15.84 15.97 8.81
N LYS A 164 -16.07 16.74 9.87
CA LYS A 164 -17.02 17.88 9.95
C LYS A 164 -16.23 19.08 10.47
N GLY A 165 -15.91 20.03 9.59
CA GLY A 165 -14.89 21.04 9.89
C GLY A 165 -13.57 20.40 10.36
N GLU A 166 -13.10 20.76 11.55
CA GLU A 166 -11.87 20.22 12.15
C GLU A 166 -12.09 18.93 12.98
N GLN A 167 -13.34 18.54 13.19
CA GLN A 167 -13.71 17.36 13.97
C GLN A 167 -13.67 16.14 13.07
N GLY A 168 -13.06 15.06 13.55
CA GLY A 168 -12.88 13.83 12.78
C GLY A 168 -13.36 12.59 13.52
N TRP A 169 -13.79 11.59 12.74
CA TRP A 169 -13.97 10.22 13.21
C TRP A 169 -13.07 9.29 12.41
N LEU A 170 -12.59 8.26 13.08
CA LEU A 170 -11.68 7.24 12.60
C LEU A 170 -12.29 5.87 12.88
N ALA A 171 -12.36 5.00 11.87
CA ALA A 171 -12.75 3.60 12.01
C ALA A 171 -11.54 2.71 11.69
N ILE A 172 -11.00 2.01 12.69
CA ILE A 172 -9.85 1.09 12.55
C ILE A 172 -10.36 -0.35 12.61
N VAL A 173 -10.04 -1.17 11.61
CA VAL A 173 -10.33 -2.61 11.64
C VAL A 173 -9.25 -3.31 12.45
N THR A 174 -9.53 -3.56 13.74
CA THR A 174 -8.55 -4.09 14.69
C THR A 174 -8.39 -5.61 14.61
N GLU A 175 -9.45 -6.32 14.23
CA GLU A 175 -9.41 -7.76 13.95
C GLU A 175 -10.17 -8.10 12.66
N GLY A 176 -9.64 -9.04 11.87
CA GLY A 176 -10.32 -9.53 10.65
C GLY A 176 -10.11 -8.67 9.40
N TYR A 177 -9.16 -7.73 9.40
CA TYR A 177 -8.95 -6.80 8.29
C TYR A 177 -8.59 -7.49 6.95
N THR A 178 -7.96 -8.67 6.99
CA THR A 178 -7.65 -9.49 5.81
C THR A 178 -8.88 -10.00 5.07
N SER A 179 -10.04 -9.99 5.72
CA SER A 179 -11.35 -10.33 5.16
C SER A 179 -12.31 -9.16 5.33
N ALA A 180 -11.82 -7.94 5.12
CA ALA A 180 -12.60 -6.72 5.19
C ALA A 180 -12.17 -5.71 4.11
N GLY A 181 -13.03 -4.74 3.87
CA GLY A 181 -12.74 -3.56 3.07
C GLY A 181 -13.69 -2.42 3.42
N VAL A 182 -13.72 -1.40 2.57
CA VAL A 182 -14.60 -0.24 2.72
C VAL A 182 -15.49 -0.14 1.49
N LEU A 183 -16.80 -0.19 1.72
CA LEU A 183 -17.79 0.17 0.71
C LEU A 183 -18.06 1.67 0.83
N ALA A 184 -17.90 2.40 -0.28
CA ALA A 184 -18.07 3.85 -0.31
C ALA A 184 -18.86 4.32 -1.53
N THR A 185 -19.70 5.34 -1.32
CA THR A 185 -20.51 5.99 -2.36
C THR A 185 -20.90 7.40 -1.89
N GLY A 186 -20.91 8.39 -2.79
CA GLY A 186 -21.08 9.78 -2.39
C GLY A 186 -20.06 10.19 -1.32
N LEU A 187 -20.54 10.67 -0.17
CA LEU A 187 -19.72 10.94 1.02
C LEU A 187 -19.99 9.93 2.15
N ALA A 188 -20.52 8.76 1.83
CA ALA A 188 -20.75 7.68 2.77
C ALA A 188 -19.68 6.59 2.60
N ALA A 189 -19.14 6.10 3.71
CA ALA A 189 -18.24 4.95 3.75
C ALA A 189 -18.57 4.07 4.95
N ALA A 190 -18.57 2.76 4.75
CA ALA A 190 -18.87 1.77 5.79
C ALA A 190 -17.92 0.56 5.64
N PRO A 191 -17.59 -0.14 6.74
CA PRO A 191 -16.81 -1.36 6.65
C PRO A 191 -17.68 -2.45 6.03
N ALA A 192 -17.07 -3.23 5.15
CA ALA A 192 -17.68 -4.40 4.53
C ALA A 192 -16.84 -5.63 4.87
N TRP A 193 -17.50 -6.64 5.43
CA TRP A 193 -16.91 -7.87 5.93
C TRP A 193 -17.14 -9.00 4.93
N LEU A 194 -16.11 -9.82 4.73
CA LEU A 194 -16.08 -10.93 3.77
C LEU A 194 -15.97 -12.27 4.49
N THR A 195 -16.44 -13.31 3.82
CA THR A 195 -16.12 -14.70 4.16
C THR A 195 -14.68 -15.03 3.77
N SER A 196 -14.08 -16.01 4.45
CA SER A 196 -12.82 -16.62 4.04
C SER A 196 -13.03 -18.08 3.72
N LEU A 197 -12.53 -18.53 2.56
CA LEU A 197 -12.73 -19.88 2.04
C LEU A 197 -14.22 -20.27 1.98
N GLY A 198 -15.08 -19.32 1.61
CA GLY A 198 -16.53 -19.51 1.49
C GLY A 198 -17.29 -19.64 2.82
N SER A 199 -16.67 -19.29 3.96
CA SER A 199 -17.31 -19.37 5.27
C SER A 199 -17.03 -18.15 6.16
N TRP A 200 -17.95 -17.86 7.08
CA TRP A 200 -17.71 -16.90 8.16
C TRP A 200 -16.78 -17.50 9.20
N SER A 201 -15.48 -17.22 9.07
CA SER A 201 -14.43 -17.65 10.00
C SER A 201 -13.61 -16.46 10.49
N GLY A 202 -12.93 -16.62 11.64
CA GLY A 202 -12.09 -15.59 12.25
C GLY A 202 -12.87 -14.50 13.00
N LYS A 203 -12.12 -13.68 13.74
CA LYS A 203 -12.68 -12.55 14.50
C LYS A 203 -12.84 -11.32 13.61
N ARG A 204 -13.83 -10.47 13.92
CA ARG A 204 -14.13 -9.24 13.20
C ARG A 204 -14.42 -8.15 14.21
N LYS A 205 -13.50 -7.19 14.33
CA LYS A 205 -13.59 -6.11 15.31
C LYS A 205 -13.21 -4.79 14.66
N ILE A 206 -14.05 -3.78 14.86
CA ILE A 206 -13.80 -2.40 14.40
C ILE A 206 -13.90 -1.43 15.56
N ARG A 207 -12.97 -0.48 15.59
CA ARG A 207 -12.88 0.58 16.60
C ARG A 207 -13.25 1.92 15.99
N TYR A 208 -14.20 2.62 16.61
CA TYR A 208 -14.51 4.01 16.30
C TYR A 208 -13.89 4.95 17.33
N GLN A 209 -13.06 5.87 16.86
CA GLN A 209 -12.41 6.91 17.67
C GLN A 209 -12.72 8.29 17.09
N PHE A 210 -12.74 9.30 17.95
CA PHE A 210 -13.04 10.69 17.58
C PHE A 210 -11.88 11.60 17.95
N VAL A 211 -11.58 12.57 17.10
CA VAL A 211 -10.44 13.48 17.24
C VAL A 211 -10.78 14.90 16.80
N GLN A 212 -9.98 15.87 17.23
CA GLN A 212 -9.99 17.24 16.72
C GLN A 212 -8.63 17.55 16.06
N GLY A 213 -8.65 18.27 14.94
CA GLY A 213 -7.44 18.64 14.18
C GLY A 213 -7.38 18.11 12.75
N GLY A 214 -8.53 17.74 12.17
CA GLY A 214 -8.64 17.33 10.77
C GLY A 214 -7.94 16.01 10.45
N TYR A 215 -7.51 15.85 9.19
CA TYR A 215 -6.90 14.61 8.70
C TYR A 215 -5.54 14.30 9.34
N VAL A 216 -4.82 15.33 9.84
CA VAL A 216 -3.57 15.12 10.57
C VAL A 216 -3.85 14.38 11.86
N ALA A 217 -4.83 14.83 12.65
CA ALA A 217 -5.22 14.15 13.89
C ALA A 217 -5.69 12.71 13.67
N LEU A 218 -6.41 12.44 12.57
CA LEU A 218 -6.79 11.07 12.18
C LEU A 218 -5.56 10.19 11.90
N ALA A 219 -4.60 10.70 11.11
CA ALA A 219 -3.36 10.00 10.85
C ALA A 219 -2.56 9.75 12.14
N LYS A 220 -2.51 10.73 13.07
CA LYS A 220 -1.81 10.57 14.36
C LYS A 220 -2.48 9.57 15.29
N ALA A 221 -3.82 9.51 15.31
CA ALA A 221 -4.53 8.48 16.05
C ALA A 221 -4.20 7.07 15.50
N TYR A 222 -4.16 6.90 14.18
CA TYR A 222 -3.77 5.63 13.59
C TYR A 222 -2.26 5.32 13.78
N ARG A 223 -1.38 6.33 13.78
CA ARG A 223 0.05 6.16 14.12
C ARG A 223 0.23 5.63 15.54
N ALA A 224 -0.49 6.18 16.51
CA ALA A 224 -0.47 5.66 17.88
C ALA A 224 -0.91 4.20 17.94
N TYR A 225 -1.99 3.85 17.22
CA TYR A 225 -2.43 2.46 17.06
C TYR A 225 -1.34 1.58 16.43
N ALA A 226 -0.69 2.02 15.35
CA ALA A 226 0.34 1.27 14.66
C ALA A 226 1.56 1.00 15.55
N ILE A 227 1.98 1.96 16.38
CA ILE A 227 3.06 1.78 17.37
C ILE A 227 2.64 0.78 18.46
N GLU A 228 1.45 0.97 19.05
CA GLU A 228 0.91 0.09 20.09
C GLU A 228 0.83 -1.37 19.63
N HIS A 229 0.47 -1.58 18.35
CA HIS A 229 0.27 -2.89 17.75
C HIS A 229 1.50 -3.40 16.98
N ARG A 230 2.67 -2.78 17.15
CA ARG A 230 3.96 -3.19 16.55
C ARG A 230 3.94 -3.29 15.02
N LEU A 231 3.14 -2.44 14.36
CA LEU A 231 3.16 -2.23 12.91
C LEU A 231 4.17 -1.15 12.51
N HIS A 232 4.73 -0.43 13.47
CA HIS A 232 5.72 0.62 13.25
C HIS A 232 7.02 0.25 13.96
N ARG A 233 8.13 0.42 13.24
CA ARG A 233 9.49 0.41 13.79
C ARG A 233 10.27 1.52 13.10
N SER A 234 10.98 2.34 13.88
CA SER A 234 11.63 3.52 13.33
C SER A 234 12.83 3.17 12.43
N LEU A 235 13.10 4.03 11.45
CA LEU A 235 14.28 3.98 10.61
C LEU A 235 15.56 4.08 11.45
N ALA A 236 15.53 4.83 12.56
CA ALA A 236 16.66 4.90 13.50
C ALA A 236 17.01 3.51 14.08
N GLU A 237 16.01 2.78 14.56
CA GLU A 237 16.19 1.40 15.06
C GLU A 237 16.60 0.42 13.95
N LYS A 238 16.05 0.60 12.74
CA LYS A 238 16.37 -0.25 11.58
C LYS A 238 17.79 -0.02 11.07
N VAL A 239 18.27 1.23 11.01
CA VAL A 239 19.65 1.56 10.65
C VAL A 239 20.63 1.00 11.69
N GLN A 240 20.29 1.04 12.98
CA GLN A 240 21.11 0.40 14.01
C GLN A 240 21.22 -1.12 13.81
N ALA A 241 20.10 -1.78 13.48
CA ALA A 241 20.08 -3.22 13.23
C ALA A 241 20.72 -3.61 11.88
N THR A 242 20.64 -2.74 10.88
CA THR A 242 21.12 -2.97 9.52
C THR A 242 21.84 -1.72 8.99
N PRO A 243 23.13 -1.51 9.34
CA PRO A 243 23.86 -0.28 9.01
C PRO A 243 23.93 0.07 7.52
N ALA A 244 23.84 -0.92 6.63
CA ALA A 244 23.80 -0.72 5.19
C ALA A 244 22.59 0.12 4.72
N LEU A 245 21.50 0.18 5.50
CA LEU A 245 20.34 1.04 5.21
C LEU A 245 20.70 2.53 5.22
N HIS A 246 21.69 2.93 6.02
CA HIS A 246 22.12 4.33 6.10
C HIS A 246 22.56 4.89 4.74
N ASN A 247 22.99 4.05 3.80
CA ASN A 247 23.39 4.47 2.46
C ASN A 247 22.25 5.07 1.62
N LEU A 248 20.99 4.96 2.05
CA LEU A 248 19.83 5.63 1.42
C LEU A 248 19.47 6.97 2.10
N HIS A 249 19.96 7.21 3.31
CA HIS A 249 19.69 8.45 4.04
C HIS A 249 20.39 9.64 3.37
N GLY A 250 19.63 10.64 2.92
CA GLY A 250 20.22 11.76 2.16
C GLY A 250 20.84 11.36 0.82
N ALA A 251 20.38 10.28 0.18
CA ALA A 251 20.97 9.77 -1.06
C ALA A 251 19.91 9.21 -2.03
N PRO A 252 20.23 9.11 -3.34
CA PRO A 252 19.30 8.55 -4.33
C PRO A 252 19.08 7.04 -4.19
N LEU A 253 17.92 6.60 -4.66
CA LEU A 253 17.70 5.25 -5.13
C LEU A 253 18.04 5.17 -6.63
N LEU A 254 18.79 4.15 -7.04
CA LEU A 254 19.20 3.93 -8.42
C LEU A 254 18.68 2.58 -8.92
N SER A 255 17.72 2.60 -9.83
CA SER A 255 17.12 1.42 -10.41
C SER A 255 17.81 1.09 -11.73
N PHE A 256 18.47 -0.06 -11.81
CA PHE A 256 19.17 -0.55 -13.00
C PHE A 256 18.38 -1.69 -13.62
N MET A 257 17.69 -1.43 -14.74
CA MET A 257 17.12 -2.48 -15.57
C MET A 257 18.25 -3.13 -16.37
N GLN A 258 18.60 -4.37 -16.05
CA GLN A 258 19.73 -5.08 -16.66
C GLN A 258 19.33 -5.83 -17.91
N ALA A 259 18.28 -6.65 -17.83
CA ALA A 259 17.74 -7.37 -18.98
C ALA A 259 16.26 -7.67 -18.79
N ASN A 260 15.58 -7.91 -19.90
CA ASN A 260 14.26 -8.52 -19.94
C ASN A 260 14.09 -9.36 -21.21
N SER A 261 13.21 -10.36 -21.16
CA SER A 261 12.82 -11.12 -22.34
C SER A 261 11.79 -10.34 -23.12
N ASN A 262 12.08 -10.10 -24.41
CA ASN A 262 11.06 -9.71 -25.35
C ASN A 262 10.43 -10.98 -25.90
N TYR A 263 9.28 -11.37 -25.35
CA TYR A 263 8.50 -12.41 -25.99
C TYR A 263 7.98 -11.86 -27.30
N PRO A 264 8.19 -12.57 -28.40
CA PRO A 264 7.40 -12.29 -29.57
C PRO A 264 5.95 -12.52 -29.19
N GLU A 265 5.16 -11.50 -29.47
CA GLU A 265 3.77 -11.32 -29.08
C GLU A 265 3.03 -12.65 -28.95
N ARG A 266 2.80 -13.13 -27.71
CA ARG A 266 1.91 -14.27 -27.50
C ARG A 266 0.53 -13.79 -27.95
N TYR A 267 0.03 -14.34 -29.05
CA TYR A 267 -1.17 -13.86 -29.74
C TYR A 267 -2.40 -13.73 -28.81
N LEU A 268 -2.50 -14.62 -27.81
CA LEU A 268 -3.54 -14.59 -26.78
C LEU A 268 -3.50 -13.33 -25.91
N ASP A 269 -2.32 -12.76 -25.68
CA ASP A 269 -2.08 -11.66 -24.73
C ASP A 269 -2.43 -10.27 -25.31
N ARG A 270 -2.56 -10.16 -26.64
CA ARG A 270 -2.96 -8.91 -27.35
C ARG A 270 -4.22 -9.05 -28.22
N LEU A 271 -5.03 -10.09 -28.01
CA LEU A 271 -6.22 -10.36 -28.83
C LEU A 271 -5.90 -10.53 -30.34
N LEU A 272 -4.70 -11.02 -30.66
CA LEU A 272 -4.31 -11.33 -32.02
C LEU A 272 -4.74 -12.77 -32.37
N PRO A 273 -5.08 -13.05 -33.64
CA PRO A 273 -5.44 -14.41 -34.05
C PRO A 273 -4.27 -15.37 -33.86
N ILE A 274 -4.52 -16.52 -33.23
CA ILE A 274 -3.53 -17.60 -33.09
C ILE A 274 -3.01 -17.91 -34.50
N PRO A 275 -1.69 -17.81 -34.74
CA PRO A 275 -1.15 -17.99 -36.08
C PRO A 275 -1.22 -19.47 -36.45
N ALA A 276 -1.08 -19.75 -37.74
CA ALA A 276 -1.06 -21.12 -38.24
C ALA A 276 0.01 -21.95 -37.52
N ALA A 277 -0.30 -23.22 -37.21
CA ALA A 277 0.63 -24.12 -36.56
C ALA A 277 1.99 -24.12 -37.28
N GLY A 278 3.06 -23.76 -36.56
CA GLY A 278 4.43 -23.73 -37.09
C GLY A 278 5.07 -22.34 -37.20
N THR A 279 4.38 -21.23 -36.93
CA THR A 279 5.03 -19.92 -36.72
C THR A 279 5.59 -19.86 -35.29
N GLN A 280 6.82 -20.33 -35.10
CA GLN A 280 7.60 -19.97 -33.93
C GLN A 280 8.21 -18.60 -34.17
N HIS A 281 7.93 -17.66 -33.29
CA HIS A 281 8.79 -16.50 -33.16
C HIS A 281 9.78 -16.79 -32.03
N GLU A 282 11.03 -16.39 -32.21
CA GLU A 282 12.08 -16.62 -31.21
C GLU A 282 11.96 -15.62 -30.06
N THR A 283 11.93 -16.11 -28.82
CA THR A 283 12.13 -15.26 -27.64
C THR A 283 13.54 -14.71 -27.67
N HIS A 284 13.68 -13.38 -27.57
CA HIS A 284 14.97 -12.74 -27.57
C HIS A 284 15.19 -12.01 -26.25
N LEU A 285 16.27 -12.37 -25.55
CA LEU A 285 16.77 -11.62 -24.41
C LEU A 285 17.26 -10.26 -24.88
N HIS A 286 16.79 -9.19 -24.24
CA HIS A 286 17.30 -7.85 -24.44
C HIS A 286 18.14 -7.42 -23.24
N VAL A 287 19.46 -7.36 -23.42
CA VAL A 287 20.39 -6.83 -22.41
C VAL A 287 20.46 -5.31 -22.54
N HIS A 288 20.05 -4.62 -21.49
CA HIS A 288 20.09 -3.16 -21.38
C HIS A 288 21.38 -2.65 -20.74
N ILE A 289 21.82 -3.26 -19.62
CA ILE A 289 22.99 -2.86 -18.82
C ILE A 289 23.61 -4.07 -18.12
N THR A 290 24.89 -4.34 -18.39
CA THR A 290 25.68 -5.43 -17.79
C THR A 290 26.17 -5.10 -16.37
N HIS A 291 26.63 -6.11 -15.62
CA HIS A 291 27.16 -5.90 -14.25
C HIS A 291 28.34 -4.92 -14.21
N THR A 292 29.27 -5.02 -15.16
CA THR A 292 30.45 -4.14 -15.23
C THR A 292 30.08 -2.70 -15.64
N GLU A 293 29.06 -2.52 -16.47
CA GLU A 293 28.52 -1.21 -16.80
C GLU A 293 27.85 -0.55 -15.59
N VAL A 294 27.12 -1.31 -14.77
CA VAL A 294 26.61 -0.79 -13.48
C VAL A 294 27.76 -0.28 -12.62
N GLN A 295 28.81 -1.08 -12.41
CA GLN A 295 29.99 -0.65 -11.64
C GLN A 295 30.59 0.65 -12.18
N HIS A 296 30.73 0.76 -13.51
CA HIS A 296 31.22 1.97 -14.15
C HIS A 296 30.30 3.17 -13.88
N ILE A 297 28.98 3.01 -13.99
CA ILE A 297 28.00 4.07 -13.72
C ILE A 297 28.09 4.54 -12.26
N LEU A 298 28.16 3.62 -11.30
CA LEU A 298 28.31 3.97 -9.87
C LEU A 298 29.60 4.77 -9.62
N GLN A 299 30.72 4.37 -10.21
CA GLN A 299 31.98 5.12 -10.14
C GLN A 299 31.86 6.53 -10.77
N GLN A 300 31.12 6.67 -11.86
CA GLN A 300 30.88 7.97 -12.51
C GLN A 300 29.99 8.89 -11.68
N LEU A 301 28.99 8.34 -10.98
CA LEU A 301 28.17 9.08 -10.02
C LEU A 301 28.99 9.53 -8.81
N GLN A 302 29.87 8.66 -8.31
CA GLN A 302 30.78 9.00 -7.22
C GLN A 302 31.69 10.19 -7.56
N LYS A 303 32.28 10.18 -8.76
CA LYS A 303 33.08 11.31 -9.27
C LYS A 303 32.29 12.62 -9.43
N ARG A 304 30.96 12.54 -9.47
CA ARG A 304 30.04 13.68 -9.59
C ARG A 304 29.44 14.12 -8.24
N GLY A 305 29.89 13.53 -7.13
CA GLY A 305 29.52 13.94 -5.78
C GLY A 305 28.44 13.09 -5.11
N ILE A 306 27.93 12.03 -5.74
CA ILE A 306 27.04 11.06 -5.08
C ILE A 306 27.92 10.08 -4.29
N THR A 307 28.10 10.31 -2.99
CA THR A 307 29.06 9.54 -2.17
C THR A 307 28.52 8.21 -1.68
N HIS A 308 27.20 8.08 -1.57
CA HIS A 308 26.48 6.88 -1.15
C HIS A 308 25.14 6.81 -1.88
N ALA A 309 24.60 5.60 -2.02
CA ALA A 309 23.27 5.35 -2.59
C ALA A 309 22.79 3.95 -2.23
N LEU A 310 21.49 3.71 -2.48
CA LEU A 310 20.96 2.37 -2.67
C LEU A 310 20.74 2.14 -4.17
N ALA A 311 21.26 1.03 -4.70
CA ALA A 311 21.04 0.62 -6.09
C ALA A 311 20.26 -0.70 -6.13
N VAL A 312 19.40 -0.90 -7.13
CA VAL A 312 18.64 -2.14 -7.32
C VAL A 312 18.92 -2.70 -8.70
N LEU A 313 19.39 -3.94 -8.76
CA LEU A 313 19.62 -4.68 -10.01
C LEU A 313 18.34 -5.42 -10.38
N ARG A 314 17.70 -5.01 -11.47
CA ARG A 314 16.46 -5.58 -12.00
C ARG A 314 16.77 -6.47 -13.20
N GLY A 315 16.18 -7.67 -13.23
CA GLY A 315 16.33 -8.60 -14.35
C GLY A 315 17.70 -9.25 -14.44
N TRP A 316 18.32 -9.54 -13.30
CA TRP A 316 19.60 -10.25 -13.20
C TRP A 316 19.45 -11.79 -13.30
N ILE A 317 18.22 -12.29 -13.17
CA ILE A 317 17.83 -13.70 -13.15
C ILE A 317 17.79 -14.30 -14.58
N PRO A 318 17.73 -15.64 -14.78
CA PRO A 318 17.68 -16.23 -16.11
C PRO A 318 16.57 -15.63 -16.98
N GLY A 319 16.93 -15.18 -18.19
CA GLY A 319 16.01 -14.56 -19.13
C GLY A 319 15.50 -13.15 -18.74
N GLY A 320 15.94 -12.60 -17.61
CA GLY A 320 15.75 -11.19 -17.26
C GLY A 320 14.53 -10.89 -16.38
N TYR A 321 14.10 -9.63 -16.38
CA TYR A 321 13.06 -9.10 -15.50
C TYR A 321 11.71 -9.81 -15.71
N ASP A 322 11.01 -10.12 -14.62
CA ASP A 322 9.69 -10.77 -14.62
C ASP A 322 9.60 -12.05 -15.46
N GLU A 323 10.66 -12.88 -15.48
CA GLU A 323 10.76 -14.01 -16.42
C GLU A 323 10.61 -15.39 -15.79
N SER A 324 11.49 -15.70 -14.84
CA SER A 324 11.74 -17.07 -14.39
C SER A 324 11.43 -17.26 -12.90
N HIS A 325 10.80 -16.29 -12.24
CA HIS A 325 10.43 -16.41 -10.83
C HIS A 325 9.56 -17.66 -10.58
N PRO A 326 9.76 -18.38 -9.45
CA PRO A 326 10.77 -18.17 -8.41
C PRO A 326 12.12 -18.86 -8.71
N ASP A 327 12.33 -19.40 -9.91
CA ASP A 327 13.57 -20.06 -10.33
C ASP A 327 14.59 -19.04 -10.87
N ILE A 328 15.25 -18.36 -9.92
CA ILE A 328 16.14 -17.23 -10.19
C ILE A 328 17.59 -17.61 -10.49
N TRP A 329 17.91 -18.91 -10.55
CA TRP A 329 19.29 -19.39 -10.64
C TRP A 329 19.48 -20.36 -11.82
N PRO A 330 20.63 -20.30 -12.55
CA PRO A 330 21.75 -19.36 -12.38
C PRO A 330 21.48 -17.94 -12.91
N PRO A 331 22.19 -16.89 -12.45
CA PRO A 331 22.08 -15.55 -13.02
C PRO A 331 22.25 -15.54 -14.54
N GLU A 332 21.64 -14.57 -15.23
CA GLU A 332 21.69 -14.49 -16.69
C GLU A 332 23.13 -14.29 -17.21
N PRO A 333 23.71 -15.28 -17.92
CA PRO A 333 25.11 -15.22 -18.36
C PRO A 333 25.40 -14.07 -19.33
N ALA A 334 24.41 -13.55 -20.05
CA ALA A 334 24.59 -12.40 -20.94
C ALA A 334 24.91 -11.09 -20.20
N LEU A 335 24.69 -11.02 -18.88
CA LEU A 335 24.97 -9.84 -18.05
C LEU A 335 26.41 -9.78 -17.52
N GLY A 336 27.14 -10.89 -17.60
CA GLY A 336 28.50 -11.04 -17.07
C GLY A 336 28.68 -12.33 -16.28
N THR A 337 29.86 -12.49 -15.68
CA THR A 337 30.17 -13.65 -14.85
C THR A 337 29.57 -13.54 -13.45
N LEU A 338 29.49 -14.66 -12.72
CA LEU A 338 29.09 -14.65 -11.32
C LEU A 338 29.99 -13.77 -10.44
N GLU A 339 31.29 -13.71 -10.77
CA GLU A 339 32.24 -12.84 -10.09
C GLU A 339 31.94 -11.37 -10.39
N ASP A 340 31.58 -11.01 -11.63
CA ASP A 340 31.16 -9.64 -11.96
C ASP A 340 29.92 -9.21 -11.17
N LEU A 341 28.95 -10.12 -11.00
CA LEU A 341 27.77 -9.88 -10.17
C LEU A 341 28.17 -9.70 -8.69
N LYS A 342 28.96 -10.62 -8.13
CA LYS A 342 29.45 -10.53 -6.75
C LYS A 342 30.19 -9.22 -6.50
N GLN A 343 31.13 -8.86 -7.37
CA GLN A 343 31.85 -7.59 -7.29
C GLN A 343 30.89 -6.41 -7.36
N THR A 344 29.89 -6.43 -8.24
CA THR A 344 28.87 -5.36 -8.29
C THR A 344 28.15 -5.17 -6.95
N LEU A 345 27.87 -6.26 -6.23
CA LEU A 345 27.18 -6.22 -4.94
C LEU A 345 28.06 -5.71 -3.78
N ILE A 346 29.36 -6.03 -3.77
CA ILE A 346 30.25 -5.80 -2.62
C ILE A 346 31.34 -4.74 -2.85
N HIS A 347 31.53 -4.26 -4.08
CA HIS A 347 32.69 -3.43 -4.47
C HIS A 347 32.86 -2.16 -3.62
N ASN A 348 31.77 -1.53 -3.16
CA ASN A 348 31.87 -0.30 -2.38
C ASN A 348 30.96 -0.32 -1.14
N PRO A 349 31.50 -0.24 0.09
CA PRO A 349 30.69 -0.27 1.31
C PRO A 349 29.72 0.90 1.45
N GLN A 350 29.98 2.04 0.80
CA GLN A 350 29.10 3.21 0.76
C GLN A 350 27.91 3.05 -0.20
N TRP A 351 27.87 1.95 -0.95
CA TRP A 351 26.79 1.65 -1.89
C TRP A 351 26.12 0.37 -1.45
N THR A 352 24.82 0.45 -1.17
CA THR A 352 24.03 -0.73 -0.88
C THR A 352 23.39 -1.18 -2.18
N VAL A 353 23.88 -2.28 -2.75
CA VAL A 353 23.34 -2.83 -3.99
C VAL A 353 22.42 -3.99 -3.65
N ALA A 354 21.19 -3.90 -4.12
CA ALA A 354 20.12 -4.86 -3.92
C ALA A 354 19.90 -5.69 -5.19
N LEU A 355 19.49 -6.94 -5.00
CA LEU A 355 18.90 -7.74 -6.06
C LEU A 355 17.39 -7.62 -6.02
N HIS A 356 16.78 -7.47 -7.20
CA HIS A 356 15.33 -7.59 -7.37
C HIS A 356 14.91 -9.05 -7.39
N ASP A 357 13.86 -9.40 -6.66
CA ASP A 357 13.27 -10.73 -6.67
C ASP A 357 11.76 -10.68 -6.47
N ASN A 358 11.07 -11.77 -6.76
CA ASN A 358 9.62 -11.90 -6.64
C ASN A 358 9.25 -13.34 -6.21
N TYR A 359 8.46 -13.45 -5.14
CA TYR A 359 7.97 -14.73 -4.59
C TYR A 359 6.44 -14.83 -4.59
N GLN A 360 5.80 -14.04 -5.44
CA GLN A 360 4.37 -14.08 -5.69
C GLN A 360 4.05 -14.56 -7.11
N ASP A 361 4.84 -14.18 -8.09
CA ASP A 361 4.62 -14.58 -9.48
C ASP A 361 5.40 -15.85 -9.80
N ILE A 362 4.75 -16.77 -10.53
CA ILE A 362 5.37 -17.94 -11.14
C ILE A 362 4.89 -18.09 -12.58
N TYR A 363 5.79 -18.49 -13.47
CA TYR A 363 5.51 -18.59 -14.90
C TYR A 363 5.58 -20.03 -15.40
N GLN A 364 4.85 -20.34 -16.47
CA GLN A 364 4.82 -21.69 -17.06
C GLN A 364 6.18 -22.18 -17.56
N GLN A 365 7.07 -21.27 -17.93
CA GLN A 365 8.45 -21.57 -18.32
C GLN A 365 9.38 -21.86 -17.12
N SER A 366 8.96 -21.60 -15.89
CA SER A 366 9.76 -21.82 -14.68
C SER A 366 9.84 -23.32 -14.40
N ALA A 367 11.01 -23.83 -14.01
CA ALA A 367 11.22 -25.26 -13.75
C ALA A 367 10.33 -25.80 -12.62
N SER A 368 9.97 -24.95 -11.66
CA SER A 368 9.09 -25.25 -10.53
C SER A 368 7.61 -25.21 -10.90
N TRP A 369 7.23 -24.80 -12.11
CA TRP A 369 5.83 -24.80 -12.51
C TRP A 369 5.26 -26.22 -12.60
N PRO A 370 4.05 -26.52 -12.07
CA PRO A 370 3.11 -25.63 -11.38
C PRO A 370 3.10 -25.78 -9.85
N GLU A 371 4.21 -26.20 -9.24
CA GLU A 371 4.29 -26.49 -7.81
C GLU A 371 4.04 -25.23 -6.97
N GLY A 372 3.10 -25.33 -6.02
CA GLY A 372 2.78 -24.22 -5.13
C GLY A 372 1.90 -23.12 -5.75
N VAL A 373 1.44 -23.26 -6.99
CA VAL A 373 0.50 -22.30 -7.61
C VAL A 373 -0.86 -22.35 -6.90
N ILE A 374 -1.43 -21.19 -6.60
CA ILE A 374 -2.76 -21.08 -6.01
C ILE A 374 -3.83 -21.73 -6.91
N ARG A 375 -4.72 -22.49 -6.28
CA ARG A 375 -5.92 -23.05 -6.92
C ARG A 375 -7.13 -22.20 -6.58
N THR A 376 -7.81 -21.72 -7.62
CA THR A 376 -9.12 -21.07 -7.49
C THR A 376 -10.17 -22.04 -6.93
N GLN A 377 -11.34 -21.55 -6.52
CA GLN A 377 -12.44 -22.40 -6.06
C GLN A 377 -12.88 -23.43 -7.13
N ALA A 378 -12.71 -23.11 -8.42
CA ALA A 378 -13.01 -24.02 -9.52
C ALA A 378 -11.93 -25.09 -9.74
N GLY A 379 -10.79 -25.02 -9.04
CA GLY A 379 -9.65 -25.93 -9.21
C GLY A 379 -8.64 -25.49 -10.26
N GLU A 380 -8.87 -24.38 -10.95
CA GLU A 380 -7.95 -23.82 -11.95
C GLU A 380 -6.77 -23.10 -11.29
N HIS A 381 -5.64 -23.03 -11.99
CA HIS A 381 -4.51 -22.18 -11.58
C HIS A 381 -4.91 -20.71 -11.59
N MET A 382 -4.62 -19.97 -10.52
CA MET A 382 -4.96 -18.56 -10.43
C MET A 382 -4.04 -17.72 -11.32
N PRO A 383 -4.56 -17.06 -12.38
CA PRO A 383 -3.75 -16.17 -13.19
C PRO A 383 -3.37 -14.92 -12.37
N GLY A 384 -2.15 -14.46 -12.59
CA GLY A 384 -1.61 -13.21 -12.06
C GLY A 384 -1.59 -12.10 -13.11
N GLY A 385 -0.61 -11.21 -12.99
CA GLY A 385 -0.37 -10.14 -13.95
C GLY A 385 0.13 -10.65 -15.30
N LEU A 386 0.13 -9.75 -16.28
CA LEU A 386 0.77 -9.94 -17.58
C LEU A 386 2.03 -9.07 -17.60
N TRP A 387 3.18 -9.70 -17.53
CA TRP A 387 4.48 -9.05 -17.37
C TRP A 387 5.43 -9.41 -18.52
N ASP A 388 6.71 -9.07 -18.39
CA ASP A 388 7.71 -9.37 -19.43
C ASP A 388 7.77 -10.88 -19.71
N GLY A 389 7.66 -11.75 -18.69
CA GLY A 389 7.52 -13.22 -18.81
C GLY A 389 6.23 -13.75 -19.43
N GLY A 390 5.32 -12.87 -19.84
CA GLY A 390 3.96 -13.21 -20.26
C GLY A 390 3.02 -13.38 -19.07
N GLN A 391 2.04 -14.27 -19.22
CA GLN A 391 1.04 -14.55 -18.17
C GLN A 391 1.71 -15.19 -16.94
N ALA A 392 1.80 -14.42 -15.86
CA ALA A 392 2.16 -14.94 -14.54
C ALA A 392 0.98 -15.68 -13.92
N TYR A 393 1.27 -16.49 -12.90
CA TYR A 393 0.30 -17.12 -12.03
C TYR A 393 0.68 -16.83 -10.58
N ILE A 394 -0.32 -16.84 -9.70
CA ILE A 394 -0.09 -16.49 -8.30
C ILE A 394 0.41 -17.72 -7.53
N LEU A 395 1.58 -17.58 -6.96
CA LEU A 395 2.22 -18.52 -6.07
C LEU A 395 1.62 -18.41 -4.66
N ASN A 396 1.36 -19.56 -4.04
CA ASN A 396 0.95 -19.64 -2.65
C ASN A 396 2.08 -19.09 -1.76
N ALA A 397 1.79 -18.13 -0.86
CA ALA A 397 2.83 -17.50 -0.04
C ALA A 397 3.64 -18.49 0.83
N ARG A 398 3.05 -19.64 1.21
CA ARG A 398 3.80 -20.73 1.87
C ARG A 398 4.91 -21.28 0.97
N ALA A 399 4.58 -21.51 -0.30
CA ALA A 399 5.54 -21.96 -1.30
C ALA A 399 6.55 -20.85 -1.62
N GLY A 400 6.09 -19.60 -1.76
CA GLY A 400 6.96 -18.43 -1.93
C GLY A 400 8.06 -18.34 -0.86
N LEU A 401 7.70 -18.49 0.43
CA LEU A 401 8.68 -18.57 1.53
C LEU A 401 9.64 -19.76 1.39
N ALA A 402 9.15 -20.93 0.98
CA ALA A 402 10.00 -22.10 0.78
C ALA A 402 11.01 -21.88 -0.36
N TYR A 403 10.59 -21.29 -1.48
CA TYR A 403 11.48 -20.94 -2.59
C TYR A 403 12.48 -19.85 -2.20
N ALA A 404 12.08 -18.86 -1.40
CA ALA A 404 13.01 -17.85 -0.89
C ALA A 404 14.13 -18.49 -0.06
N ARG A 405 13.79 -19.45 0.80
CA ARG A 405 14.77 -20.22 1.58
C ARG A 405 15.69 -21.04 0.68
N ARG A 406 15.13 -21.75 -0.31
CA ARG A 406 15.89 -22.51 -1.31
C ARG A 406 16.88 -21.62 -2.06
N ASN A 407 16.39 -20.51 -2.60
CA ASN A 407 17.19 -19.58 -3.39
C ASN A 407 18.28 -18.91 -2.55
N TRP A 408 18.02 -18.68 -1.26
CA TRP A 408 19.02 -18.14 -0.34
C TRP A 408 20.23 -19.05 -0.13
N GLU A 409 20.08 -20.37 -0.29
CA GLU A 409 21.18 -21.32 -0.15
C GLU A 409 22.34 -21.02 -1.11
N THR A 410 22.02 -20.52 -2.32
CA THR A 410 23.01 -20.08 -3.31
C THR A 410 23.24 -18.57 -3.28
N LEU A 411 22.20 -17.76 -3.12
CA LEU A 411 22.32 -16.30 -3.11
C LEU A 411 23.27 -15.77 -2.02
N ARG A 412 23.31 -16.39 -0.85
CA ARG A 412 24.15 -15.92 0.26
C ARG A 412 25.65 -15.88 -0.08
N ASP A 413 26.10 -16.71 -1.03
CA ASP A 413 27.50 -16.78 -1.46
C ASP A 413 27.93 -15.52 -2.26
N LEU A 414 26.94 -14.79 -2.81
CA LEU A 414 27.12 -13.48 -3.43
C LEU A 414 27.24 -12.34 -2.41
N GLU A 415 26.99 -12.61 -1.12
CA GLU A 415 27.01 -11.65 -0.02
C GLU A 415 26.13 -10.40 -0.28
N PRO A 416 24.86 -10.55 -0.73
CA PRO A 416 24.00 -9.42 -0.99
C PRO A 416 23.74 -8.65 0.31
N ARG A 417 23.86 -7.32 0.25
CA ARG A 417 23.59 -6.43 1.40
C ARG A 417 22.14 -5.95 1.43
N ALA A 418 21.40 -6.20 0.36
CA ALA A 418 20.01 -5.81 0.22
C ALA A 418 19.24 -6.71 -0.74
N MET A 419 17.93 -6.81 -0.53
CA MET A 419 16.99 -7.48 -1.44
C MET A 419 15.74 -6.62 -1.60
N PHE A 420 15.26 -6.50 -2.83
CA PHE A 420 13.94 -5.93 -3.13
C PHE A 420 13.00 -7.08 -3.47
N ILE A 421 12.01 -7.33 -2.60
CA ILE A 421 11.08 -8.46 -2.74
C ILE A 421 9.72 -7.93 -3.21
N ASP A 422 9.56 -7.93 -4.53
CA ASP A 422 8.33 -7.58 -5.22
C ASP A 422 7.30 -8.72 -5.05
N THR A 423 5.99 -8.53 -4.97
CA THR A 423 5.12 -7.35 -4.77
C THR A 423 4.53 -7.37 -3.36
N THR A 424 5.31 -7.88 -2.40
CA THR A 424 4.85 -8.37 -1.08
C THR A 424 3.92 -7.41 -0.34
N LEU A 425 4.19 -6.09 -0.38
CA LEU A 425 3.41 -5.06 0.31
C LEU A 425 2.47 -4.25 -0.61
N ALA A 426 2.26 -4.68 -1.85
CA ALA A 426 1.51 -3.91 -2.86
C ALA A 426 0.16 -4.49 -3.27
N VAL A 427 0.02 -5.81 -3.15
CA VAL A 427 -1.10 -6.58 -3.71
C VAL A 427 -2.07 -7.03 -2.64
N GLN A 428 -3.22 -7.52 -3.09
CA GLN A 428 -4.23 -8.13 -2.22
C GLN A 428 -3.74 -9.46 -1.63
N LEU A 429 -4.47 -9.93 -0.62
CA LEU A 429 -4.25 -11.25 -0.03
C LEU A 429 -5.10 -12.28 -0.77
N TYR A 430 -4.50 -13.44 -1.04
CA TYR A 430 -5.13 -14.49 -1.85
C TYR A 430 -5.61 -15.68 -1.01
N GLU A 431 -6.49 -16.47 -1.60
CA GLU A 431 -6.93 -17.75 -1.05
C GLU A 431 -6.62 -18.89 -2.02
N SER A 432 -6.32 -20.07 -1.48
CA SER A 432 -6.14 -21.31 -2.25
C SER A 432 -7.10 -22.38 -1.76
N TYR A 433 -7.76 -23.04 -2.71
CA TYR A 433 -8.70 -24.15 -2.50
C TYR A 433 -8.08 -25.51 -2.84
N GLU A 434 -6.75 -25.58 -2.92
CA GLU A 434 -6.04 -26.83 -3.18
C GLU A 434 -6.22 -27.83 -2.01
N TYR A 435 -6.67 -29.05 -2.32
CA TYR A 435 -6.87 -30.09 -1.31
C TYR A 435 -5.57 -30.36 -0.55
N LYS A 436 -5.63 -30.30 0.78
CA LYS A 436 -4.49 -30.41 1.73
C LYS A 436 -3.48 -29.25 1.70
N ASN A 437 -3.66 -28.26 0.82
CA ASN A 437 -2.81 -27.07 0.73
C ASN A 437 -3.63 -25.77 0.72
N TRP A 438 -4.74 -25.77 1.46
CA TRP A 438 -5.61 -24.61 1.65
C TRP A 438 -4.83 -23.42 2.21
N LEU A 439 -5.20 -22.23 1.75
CA LEU A 439 -4.64 -20.96 2.20
C LEU A 439 -5.79 -19.94 2.34
N SER A 440 -5.98 -19.41 3.55
CA SER A 440 -6.85 -18.24 3.78
C SER A 440 -6.06 -16.94 3.62
N ARG A 441 -6.75 -15.81 3.44
CA ARG A 441 -6.10 -14.48 3.37
C ARG A 441 -5.26 -14.16 4.61
N LEU A 442 -5.70 -14.61 5.79
CA LEU A 442 -4.95 -14.46 7.04
C LEU A 442 -3.64 -15.27 7.02
N GLN A 443 -3.66 -16.48 6.47
CA GLN A 443 -2.44 -17.28 6.32
C GLN A 443 -1.53 -16.71 5.24
N ASP A 444 -2.09 -16.18 4.14
CA ASP A 444 -1.31 -15.49 3.09
C ASP A 444 -0.51 -14.32 3.69
N GLU A 445 -1.15 -13.46 4.47
CA GLU A 445 -0.47 -12.38 5.21
C GLU A 445 0.61 -12.93 6.14
N GLY A 446 0.29 -13.96 6.93
CA GLY A 446 1.23 -14.59 7.86
C GLY A 446 2.51 -15.06 7.15
N TYR A 447 2.38 -15.78 6.03
CA TYR A 447 3.54 -16.24 5.26
C TYR A 447 4.28 -15.09 4.55
N LYS A 448 3.58 -14.03 4.12
CA LYS A 448 4.23 -12.82 3.61
C LYS A 448 5.04 -12.11 4.70
N ARG A 449 4.54 -12.05 5.95
CA ARG A 449 5.33 -11.57 7.09
C ARG A 449 6.52 -12.46 7.38
N ASP A 450 6.34 -13.79 7.34
CA ASP A 450 7.44 -14.75 7.54
C ASP A 450 8.52 -14.62 6.46
N LEU A 451 8.14 -14.30 5.22
CA LEU A 451 9.07 -13.98 4.12
C LEU A 451 9.90 -12.73 4.42
N LEU A 452 9.25 -11.65 4.86
CA LEU A 452 9.96 -10.42 5.24
C LEU A 452 10.89 -10.67 6.44
N GLN A 453 10.39 -11.38 7.46
CA GLN A 453 11.15 -11.75 8.65
C GLN A 453 12.37 -12.60 8.30
N PHE A 454 12.22 -13.57 7.40
CA PHE A 454 13.32 -14.41 6.91
C PHE A 454 14.48 -13.57 6.35
N TYR A 455 14.21 -12.59 5.50
CA TYR A 455 15.26 -11.72 4.97
C TYR A 455 15.85 -10.80 6.05
N LYS A 456 15.03 -10.27 6.97
CA LYS A 456 15.55 -9.46 8.09
C LYS A 456 16.47 -10.26 9.01
N GLU A 457 16.23 -11.55 9.20
CA GLU A 457 17.13 -12.46 9.95
C GLU A 457 18.49 -12.64 9.27
N GLN A 458 18.61 -12.37 7.98
CA GLN A 458 19.89 -12.40 7.26
C GLN A 458 20.72 -11.12 7.46
N GLY A 459 20.19 -10.12 8.17
CA GLY A 459 20.90 -8.87 8.48
C GLY A 459 21.06 -7.93 7.28
N ILE A 460 20.19 -8.05 6.27
CA ILE A 460 20.25 -7.25 5.05
C ILE A 460 19.19 -6.14 5.03
N VAL A 461 19.38 -5.17 4.13
CA VAL A 461 18.37 -4.16 3.85
C VAL A 461 17.25 -4.79 3.03
N LEU A 462 15.99 -4.52 3.36
CA LEU A 462 14.84 -5.12 2.70
C LEU A 462 13.89 -4.07 2.10
N GLY A 463 13.58 -4.22 0.82
CA GLY A 463 12.66 -3.35 0.09
C GLY A 463 11.47 -4.11 -0.50
N SER A 464 10.39 -3.39 -0.80
CA SER A 464 9.24 -3.92 -1.54
C SER A 464 8.49 -2.81 -2.27
N GLU A 465 7.52 -3.18 -3.10
CA GLU A 465 6.61 -2.25 -3.76
C GLU A 465 5.50 -1.81 -2.79
N LYS A 466 5.10 -0.53 -2.88
CA LYS A 466 4.09 0.13 -2.03
C LYS A 466 4.38 -0.01 -0.54
N GLY A 467 3.37 0.00 0.35
CA GLY A 467 3.59 0.16 1.79
C GLY A 467 2.37 -0.20 2.63
N ALA A 468 1.89 -1.44 2.50
CA ALA A 468 0.85 -1.98 3.36
C ALA A 468 1.30 -2.06 4.83
N ASP A 469 0.42 -1.66 5.75
CA ASP A 469 0.71 -1.53 7.19
C ASP A 469 1.26 -2.82 7.84
N PHE A 470 0.91 -3.99 7.31
CA PHE A 470 1.27 -5.29 7.87
C PHE A 470 2.75 -5.64 7.73
N GLY A 471 3.56 -4.90 6.98
CA GLY A 471 5.00 -5.14 6.87
C GLY A 471 5.88 -3.97 7.30
N MET A 472 5.27 -2.89 7.80
CA MET A 472 5.97 -1.63 8.03
C MET A 472 6.98 -1.68 9.18
N ASP A 473 6.86 -2.64 10.11
CA ASP A 473 7.84 -2.90 11.15
C ASP A 473 9.11 -3.61 10.63
N LEU A 474 9.02 -4.29 9.48
CA LEU A 474 10.08 -5.11 8.91
C LEU A 474 10.76 -4.47 7.69
N ILE A 475 10.02 -3.71 6.88
CA ILE A 475 10.51 -3.16 5.61
C ILE A 475 11.38 -1.91 5.81
N ASP A 476 12.46 -1.76 5.05
CA ASP A 476 13.40 -0.64 5.20
C ASP A 476 13.18 0.46 4.16
N TRP A 477 12.87 0.09 2.92
CA TRP A 477 12.55 1.04 1.86
C TRP A 477 11.40 0.59 0.96
N LEU A 478 10.71 1.56 0.35
CA LEU A 478 9.55 1.34 -0.49
C LEU A 478 9.68 2.08 -1.82
N GLU A 479 9.26 1.41 -2.88
CA GLU A 479 9.02 2.02 -4.18
C GLU A 479 7.51 2.21 -4.37
N ASN A 480 7.04 3.46 -4.29
CA ASN A 480 5.62 3.82 -4.31
C ASN A 480 5.18 4.43 -5.64
N ARG A 481 3.88 4.34 -5.92
CA ARG A 481 3.21 5.04 -7.03
C ARG A 481 2.40 6.24 -6.51
N HIS A 482 2.88 6.88 -5.46
CA HIS A 482 2.25 8.05 -4.87
C HIS A 482 2.22 9.20 -5.88
N GLN A 483 1.06 9.82 -6.03
CA GLN A 483 0.83 10.91 -6.98
C GLN A 483 0.15 12.08 -6.27
N ARG A 484 0.57 13.28 -6.66
CA ARG A 484 -0.07 14.51 -6.21
C ARG A 484 -1.24 14.80 -7.13
N ILE A 485 -2.43 14.87 -6.55
CA ILE A 485 -3.64 15.34 -7.19
C ILE A 485 -4.05 16.60 -6.43
N PRO A 486 -4.00 17.79 -7.06
CA PRO A 486 -4.26 19.07 -6.41
C PRO A 486 -5.55 19.05 -5.57
N GLY A 487 -5.43 19.46 -4.31
CA GLY A 487 -6.50 19.48 -3.34
C GLY A 487 -6.99 18.12 -2.84
N ILE A 488 -6.80 17.01 -3.58
CA ILE A 488 -7.27 15.67 -3.19
C ILE A 488 -6.20 14.90 -2.41
N SER A 489 -4.95 14.89 -2.89
CA SER A 489 -3.86 14.15 -2.24
C SER A 489 -3.46 14.84 -0.95
N ILE A 490 -3.47 14.10 0.15
CA ILE A 490 -2.96 14.51 1.45
C ILE A 490 -1.95 13.46 1.94
N PRO A 491 -0.87 13.85 2.64
CA PRO A 491 0.22 12.95 3.02
C PRO A 491 -0.13 12.03 4.21
N LEU A 492 -1.26 11.32 4.16
CA LEU A 492 -1.70 10.41 5.25
C LEU A 492 -0.68 9.32 5.53
N TRP A 493 -0.16 8.68 4.49
CA TRP A 493 0.81 7.60 4.64
C TRP A 493 2.08 8.08 5.37
N PRO A 494 2.78 9.15 4.93
CA PRO A 494 3.98 9.60 5.64
C PRO A 494 3.66 10.28 6.98
N LEU A 495 2.48 10.86 7.20
CA LEU A 495 2.06 11.30 8.54
C LEU A 495 2.06 10.15 9.58
N VAL A 496 1.95 8.90 9.11
CA VAL A 496 1.99 7.68 9.93
C VAL A 496 3.37 7.01 9.89
N PHE A 497 3.98 6.87 8.71
CA PHE A 497 5.12 5.97 8.48
C PHE A 497 6.37 6.63 7.88
N HIS A 498 6.45 7.96 7.80
CA HIS A 498 7.62 8.65 7.21
C HIS A 498 8.95 8.23 7.86
N ASP A 499 8.95 8.10 9.19
CA ASP A 499 10.09 7.64 9.98
C ASP A 499 10.18 6.12 10.13
N ALA A 500 9.36 5.35 9.43
CA ALA A 500 9.34 3.89 9.51
C ALA A 500 10.05 3.24 8.32
N ALA A 501 9.95 3.80 7.12
CA ALA A 501 10.65 3.31 5.93
C ALA A 501 10.98 4.46 4.98
N PHE A 502 12.15 4.39 4.33
CA PHE A 502 12.47 5.34 3.27
C PHE A 502 11.51 5.13 2.09
N CYS A 503 11.02 6.21 1.53
CA CYS A 503 10.11 6.15 0.40
C CYS A 503 10.71 6.84 -0.81
N THR A 504 10.47 6.23 -1.97
CA THR A 504 10.71 6.82 -3.27
C THR A 504 9.46 6.71 -4.13
N ARG A 505 9.35 7.58 -5.12
CA ARG A 505 8.28 7.49 -6.13
C ARG A 505 8.83 6.95 -7.42
N TYR A 506 8.06 6.05 -8.04
CA TYR A 506 8.36 5.48 -9.34
C TYR A 506 7.98 6.43 -10.47
N VAL A 507 8.57 7.63 -10.47
CA VAL A 507 8.41 8.68 -11.50
C VAL A 507 9.78 9.26 -11.84
N SER A 508 9.97 9.75 -13.06
CA SER A 508 11.20 10.44 -13.44
C SER A 508 11.29 11.78 -12.70
N PRO A 509 12.29 12.01 -11.82
CA PRO A 509 12.37 13.22 -10.99
C PRO A 509 12.49 14.52 -11.79
N ASP A 510 13.16 14.45 -12.94
CA ASP A 510 13.43 15.57 -13.86
C ASP A 510 12.21 16.00 -14.69
N LYS A 511 11.18 15.15 -14.77
CA LYS A 511 9.95 15.45 -15.52
C LYS A 511 8.97 16.26 -14.68
N ARG A 512 8.02 16.89 -15.37
CA ARG A 512 6.87 17.55 -14.75
C ARG A 512 5.73 16.56 -14.55
N ASP A 513 4.93 16.78 -13.51
CA ASP A 513 3.69 16.06 -13.27
C ASP A 513 2.60 16.51 -14.28
N SER A 514 1.44 15.87 -14.22
CA SER A 514 0.31 16.18 -15.11
C SER A 514 -0.27 17.59 -14.93
N TYR A 515 0.17 18.34 -13.91
CA TYR A 515 -0.27 19.70 -13.59
C TYR A 515 0.82 20.73 -13.85
N GLY A 516 1.98 20.30 -14.37
CA GLY A 516 3.07 21.18 -14.77
C GLY A 516 4.16 21.34 -13.71
N ALA A 517 4.02 20.87 -12.48
CA ALA A 517 5.07 21.04 -11.48
C ALA A 517 6.19 19.99 -11.65
N PRO A 518 7.49 20.33 -11.47
CA PRO A 518 8.55 19.33 -11.42
C PRO A 518 8.25 18.24 -10.38
N ASN A 519 8.45 16.97 -10.75
CA ASN A 519 8.11 15.85 -9.87
C ASN A 519 8.82 15.94 -8.52
N TRP A 520 10.11 16.31 -8.51
CA TRP A 520 10.92 16.38 -7.29
C TRP A 520 10.37 17.33 -6.20
N LEU A 521 9.50 18.29 -6.55
CA LEU A 521 8.85 19.17 -5.55
C LEU A 521 7.92 18.39 -4.61
N ALA A 522 7.16 17.44 -5.15
CA ALA A 522 6.30 16.58 -4.33
C ALA A 522 7.14 15.63 -3.45
N ASP A 523 8.29 15.17 -3.94
CA ASP A 523 9.23 14.37 -3.14
C ASP A 523 9.77 15.19 -1.96
N MET A 524 10.18 16.44 -2.20
CA MET A 524 10.62 17.34 -1.11
C MET A 524 9.50 17.62 -0.10
N LEU A 525 8.28 17.90 -0.56
CA LEU A 525 7.12 18.15 0.31
C LEU A 525 6.84 16.96 1.24
N TRP A 526 7.00 15.74 0.75
CA TRP A 526 6.71 14.52 1.50
C TRP A 526 7.92 13.94 2.23
N GLY A 527 9.10 14.57 2.10
CA GLY A 527 10.35 14.10 2.69
C GLY A 527 10.88 12.80 2.06
N TYR A 528 10.55 12.55 0.80
CA TYR A 528 10.99 11.37 0.04
C TYR A 528 12.35 11.60 -0.62
N THR A 529 13.05 10.51 -0.92
CA THR A 529 14.23 10.55 -1.80
C THR A 529 13.88 10.19 -3.24
N LEU A 530 14.78 10.52 -4.16
CA LEU A 530 14.57 10.40 -5.60
C LEU A 530 14.99 9.02 -6.12
N CYS A 531 14.15 8.43 -6.98
CA CYS A 531 14.48 7.23 -7.74
C CYS A 531 14.91 7.60 -9.17
N TRP A 532 16.09 7.14 -9.58
CA TRP A 532 16.61 7.29 -10.94
C TRP A 532 16.64 5.96 -11.65
N ASN A 533 16.04 5.90 -12.84
CA ASN A 533 16.00 4.68 -13.65
C ASN A 533 17.08 4.73 -14.74
N PHE A 534 17.86 3.65 -14.83
CA PHE A 534 18.87 3.39 -15.85
C PHE A 534 18.47 2.11 -16.59
N SER A 535 18.10 2.24 -17.86
CA SER A 535 17.59 1.12 -18.66
C SER A 535 18.15 1.11 -20.09
N ASN A 536 19.28 1.75 -20.34
CA ASN A 536 19.89 1.76 -21.68
C ASN A 536 21.39 2.10 -21.61
N ALA A 537 22.23 1.19 -22.14
CA ALA A 537 23.69 1.24 -22.18
C ALA A 537 24.31 2.52 -22.78
N ASN A 538 23.58 3.24 -23.64
CA ASN A 538 24.08 4.44 -24.31
C ASN A 538 23.45 5.73 -23.78
N SER A 539 22.20 5.66 -23.29
CA SER A 539 21.47 6.84 -22.83
C SER A 539 21.92 7.32 -21.45
N TRP A 540 22.46 6.43 -20.59
CA TRP A 540 22.84 6.82 -19.23
C TRP A 540 23.83 7.99 -19.22
N ARG A 541 24.72 8.09 -20.22
CA ARG A 541 25.69 9.20 -20.35
C ARG A 541 25.03 10.57 -20.44
N GLN A 542 23.81 10.64 -20.99
CA GLN A 542 23.06 11.88 -21.13
C GLN A 542 22.39 12.31 -19.82
N TYR A 543 22.04 11.35 -18.95
CA TYR A 543 21.31 11.60 -17.71
C TYR A 543 22.16 11.44 -16.43
N ILE A 544 23.41 10.98 -16.54
CA ILE A 544 24.30 10.72 -15.39
C ILE A 544 24.57 11.93 -14.50
N SER A 545 24.45 13.15 -15.04
CA SER A 545 24.58 14.40 -14.28
C SER A 545 23.30 14.75 -13.50
N MET A 546 22.15 14.21 -13.86
CA MET A 546 20.85 14.60 -13.30
C MET A 546 20.70 14.26 -11.81
N PRO A 547 21.17 13.09 -11.31
CA PRO A 547 21.18 12.85 -9.87
C PRO A 547 21.94 13.95 -9.11
N ALA A 548 23.14 14.29 -9.55
CA ALA A 548 23.94 15.33 -8.88
C ALA A 548 23.35 16.74 -8.99
N SER A 549 22.60 17.05 -10.05
CA SER A 549 21.99 18.38 -10.23
C SER A 549 20.82 18.66 -9.27
N LEU A 550 20.26 17.63 -8.62
CA LEU A 550 19.20 17.74 -7.62
C LEU A 550 19.71 17.53 -6.17
N SER A 551 20.98 17.84 -5.91
CA SER A 551 21.61 17.66 -4.58
C SER A 551 20.88 18.37 -3.42
N GLN A 552 20.16 19.45 -3.69
CA GLN A 552 19.31 20.13 -2.71
C GLN A 552 18.20 19.24 -2.15
N VAL A 553 17.67 18.31 -2.95
CA VAL A 553 16.65 17.34 -2.50
C VAL A 553 17.26 16.37 -1.50
N TYR A 554 18.49 15.92 -1.76
CA TYR A 554 19.22 15.01 -0.88
C TYR A 554 19.68 15.68 0.41
N GLN A 555 20.10 16.94 0.35
CA GLN A 555 20.41 17.74 1.53
C GLN A 555 19.17 17.89 2.42
N TRP A 556 18.03 18.20 1.83
CA TRP A 556 16.77 18.23 2.58
C TRP A 556 16.41 16.86 3.17
N HIS A 557 16.47 15.80 2.38
CA HIS A 557 16.21 14.43 2.83
C HIS A 557 17.17 13.99 3.95
N SER A 558 18.43 14.45 3.96
CA SER A 558 19.38 14.17 5.06
C SER A 558 18.99 14.83 6.39
N THR A 559 18.17 15.89 6.34
CA THR A 559 17.68 16.59 7.54
C THR A 559 16.41 15.94 8.08
N VAL A 560 15.52 15.46 7.20
CA VAL A 560 14.18 15.03 7.61
C VAL A 560 13.87 13.55 7.40
N GLY A 561 14.60 12.83 6.54
CA GLY A 561 14.22 11.53 5.98
C GLY A 561 14.05 10.38 6.98
N MET A 562 14.49 10.55 8.22
CA MET A 562 14.30 9.59 9.32
C MET A 562 13.43 10.14 10.46
N LEU A 563 12.85 11.33 10.29
CA LEU A 563 12.09 12.04 11.32
C LEU A 563 10.59 11.88 11.12
N GLU A 564 9.82 11.97 12.19
CA GLU A 564 8.37 11.95 12.08
C GLU A 564 7.88 13.19 11.31
N MET A 565 7.02 12.99 10.30
CA MET A 565 6.25 14.08 9.70
C MET A 565 5.13 14.47 10.66
N THR A 566 5.23 15.60 11.34
CA THR A 566 4.32 16.01 12.42
C THR A 566 3.05 16.69 11.93
N GLY A 567 3.08 17.31 10.75
CA GLY A 567 1.90 18.01 10.23
C GLY A 567 1.96 18.32 8.75
N HIS A 568 0.77 18.57 8.18
CA HIS A 568 0.58 19.02 6.81
C HIS A 568 -0.63 19.95 6.72
N ARG A 569 -0.57 21.01 5.90
CA ARG A 569 -1.72 21.90 5.62
C ARG A 569 -1.64 22.54 4.25
N TYR A 570 -2.80 22.82 3.66
CA TYR A 570 -2.92 23.75 2.55
C TYR A 570 -2.89 25.19 3.07
N LEU A 571 -2.07 26.04 2.46
CA LEU A 571 -1.88 27.44 2.87
C LEU A 571 -2.74 28.42 2.05
N THR A 572 -3.31 27.97 0.93
CA THR A 572 -4.16 28.77 0.05
C THR A 572 -5.54 28.12 -0.12
N GLN A 573 -6.54 28.94 -0.46
CA GLN A 573 -7.89 28.45 -0.78
C GLN A 573 -7.89 27.56 -2.04
N ALA A 574 -7.02 27.87 -3.01
CA ALA A 574 -6.81 27.06 -4.21
C ALA A 574 -6.08 25.73 -3.93
N ARG A 575 -5.50 25.56 -2.74
CA ARG A 575 -4.77 24.35 -2.31
C ARG A 575 -3.58 24.02 -3.22
N ASP A 576 -2.98 25.07 -3.77
CA ASP A 576 -1.80 25.04 -4.63
C ASP A 576 -0.52 25.37 -3.86
N VAL A 577 -0.61 25.86 -2.62
CA VAL A 577 0.52 25.96 -1.70
C VAL A 577 0.31 25.04 -0.51
N GLU A 578 1.29 24.17 -0.26
CA GLU A 578 1.26 23.14 0.78
C GLU A 578 2.44 23.32 1.74
N GLU A 579 2.22 23.03 3.02
CA GLU A 579 3.27 23.03 4.06
C GLU A 579 3.33 21.67 4.75
N THR A 580 4.55 21.16 4.94
CA THR A 580 4.83 19.96 5.74
C THR A 580 5.81 20.31 6.86
N ARG A 581 5.61 19.72 8.06
CA ARG A 581 6.47 19.89 9.24
C ARG A 581 7.01 18.54 9.74
N PHE A 582 8.20 18.57 10.33
CA PHE A 582 8.90 17.41 10.87
C PHE A 582 9.21 17.58 12.37
N SER A 583 9.55 16.48 13.06
CA SER A 583 9.70 16.46 14.52
C SER A 583 10.88 17.27 15.06
N ASN A 584 11.85 17.64 14.22
CA ASN A 584 12.94 18.57 14.58
C ASN A 584 12.57 20.05 14.41
N GLY A 585 11.31 20.39 14.12
CA GLY A 585 10.87 21.76 13.86
C GLY A 585 11.07 22.22 12.41
N ALA A 586 11.84 21.48 11.60
CA ALA A 586 12.02 21.81 10.19
C ALA A 586 10.69 21.75 9.42
N TYR A 587 10.54 22.66 8.47
CA TYR A 587 9.36 22.69 7.60
C TYR A 587 9.70 23.14 6.18
N ILE A 588 8.84 22.74 5.25
CA ILE A 588 8.89 23.12 3.85
C ILE A 588 7.51 23.62 3.41
N ARG A 589 7.51 24.71 2.64
CA ARG A 589 6.35 25.23 1.89
C ARG A 589 6.62 25.07 0.41
N VAL A 590 5.68 24.52 -0.35
CA VAL A 590 5.83 24.31 -1.79
C VAL A 590 4.69 24.99 -2.53
N ASN A 591 5.02 25.83 -3.50
CA ASN A 591 4.08 26.47 -4.40
C ASN A 591 4.01 25.67 -5.71
N PHE A 592 2.89 24.99 -5.93
CA PHE A 592 2.60 24.23 -7.14
C PHE A 592 1.83 25.02 -8.19
N SER A 593 1.56 26.31 -7.97
CA SER A 593 0.88 27.15 -8.97
C SER A 593 1.84 27.70 -10.02
N ASP A 594 1.27 28.15 -11.14
CA ASP A 594 1.97 28.80 -12.26
C ASP A 594 2.39 30.26 -11.95
N HIS A 595 2.08 30.77 -10.77
CA HIS A 595 2.34 32.16 -10.37
C HIS A 595 3.01 32.24 -8.99
N PRO A 596 3.78 33.30 -8.70
CA PRO A 596 4.30 33.52 -7.35
C PRO A 596 3.17 33.65 -6.32
N GLN A 597 3.35 33.08 -5.14
CA GLN A 597 2.41 33.14 -4.03
C GLN A 597 3.08 33.77 -2.80
N THR A 598 2.41 34.71 -2.13
CA THR A 598 2.91 35.33 -0.91
C THR A 598 2.20 34.75 0.31
N ILE A 599 2.95 34.04 1.16
CA ILE A 599 2.47 33.48 2.42
C ILE A 599 3.25 34.12 3.58
N GLU A 600 2.55 34.69 4.56
CA GLU A 600 3.18 35.24 5.78
C GLU A 600 4.33 36.23 5.51
N ARG A 601 4.22 37.04 4.44
CA ARG A 601 5.23 38.02 3.94
C ARG A 601 6.41 37.43 3.17
N GLU A 602 6.43 36.12 2.94
CA GLU A 602 7.43 35.46 2.10
C GLU A 602 6.82 35.12 0.75
N THR A 603 7.51 35.45 -0.33
CA THR A 603 7.05 35.13 -1.70
C THR A 603 7.77 33.89 -2.20
N ILE A 604 7.00 32.86 -2.55
CA ILE A 604 7.49 31.62 -3.14
C ILE A 604 7.20 31.70 -4.65
N PRO A 605 8.23 31.66 -5.52
CA PRO A 605 8.03 31.64 -6.96
C PRO A 605 7.13 30.49 -7.43
N ALA A 606 6.63 30.59 -8.66
CA ALA A 606 5.88 29.51 -9.29
C ALA A 606 6.73 28.23 -9.38
N HIS A 607 6.15 27.08 -9.02
CA HIS A 607 6.85 25.79 -9.01
C HIS A 607 8.16 25.81 -8.20
N ASP A 608 8.13 26.42 -7.03
CA ASP A 608 9.29 26.58 -6.16
C ASP A 608 8.91 26.29 -4.69
N TYR A 609 9.91 26.31 -3.82
CA TYR A 609 9.75 25.98 -2.41
C TYR A 609 10.49 26.95 -1.49
N LEU A 610 10.08 26.95 -0.23
CA LEU A 610 10.76 27.60 0.88
C LEU A 610 10.97 26.58 1.98
N LEU A 611 12.21 26.40 2.42
CA LEU A 611 12.54 25.57 3.58
C LEU A 611 13.04 26.41 4.75
N ARG A 612 12.78 25.92 5.95
CA ARG A 612 13.35 26.41 7.21
C ARG A 612 13.78 25.21 8.04
N ILE A 613 14.99 25.31 8.57
CA ILE A 613 15.58 24.39 9.54
C ILE A 613 15.71 25.24 10.79
N GLU A 614 14.97 24.91 11.84
CA GLU A 614 15.01 25.62 13.12
C GLU A 614 16.28 25.31 13.91
#